data_AF-A0A1A8RJX2-F1
#
_entry.id   AF-A0A1A8RJX2-F1
#
_cell.length_a   1.000
_cell.length_b   1.000
_cell.length_c   1.000
_cell.angle_alpha   90.00
_cell.angle_beta   90.00
_cell.angle_gamma   90.00
#
_symmetry.space_group_name_H-M   'P 1'
#
loop_
_entity.id
_entity.type
_entity.pdbx_description
1 polymer ?
#
loop_
_entity_poly.entity_id
_entity_poly.type
_entity_poly.pdbx_seq_one_letter_code
_entity_poly.pdbx_strand_id
1 'polypeptide(L)' 'ATVFYHKDNILVTAEDQIPLVEIQCCSTSITQDFLWFAKLSCAWQQVPWLQQALSSAHSSPSSLLQNRHNILRAISQ' A
#
# COMPACT_ATOMS: atom_id res chain seq x y z
N ALA A 1 6.55 -14.01 -12.22
CA ALA A 1 5.17 -13.82 -12.70
C ALA A 1 4.18 -14.53 -11.79
N THR A 2 3.14 -13.81 -11.38
CA THR A 2 2.11 -14.32 -10.45
C THR A 2 0.73 -14.21 -11.07
N VAL A 3 -0.12 -15.22 -10.83
CA VAL A 3 -1.49 -15.29 -11.34
C VAL A 3 -2.48 -15.51 -10.20
N PHE A 4 -3.50 -14.66 -10.12
CA PHE A 4 -4.59 -14.77 -9.16
C PHE A 4 -5.93 -14.97 -9.86
N TYR A 5 -6.73 -15.91 -9.36
CA TYR A 5 -8.08 -16.18 -9.85
C TYR A 5 -9.11 -15.88 -8.76
N HIS A 6 -10.15 -15.10 -9.09
CA HIS A 6 -11.28 -14.85 -8.21
C HIS A 6 -12.58 -14.66 -8.98
N LYS A 7 -13.56 -15.56 -8.78
CA LYS A 7 -14.93 -15.47 -9.33
C LYS A 7 -14.93 -15.04 -10.81
N ASP A 8 -14.15 -15.73 -11.64
CA ASP A 8 -14.01 -15.48 -13.10
C ASP A 8 -13.06 -14.35 -13.52
N ASN A 9 -12.45 -13.64 -12.58
CA ASN A 9 -11.43 -12.64 -12.87
C ASN A 9 -10.04 -13.24 -12.72
N ILE A 10 -9.16 -12.98 -13.69
CA ILE A 10 -7.74 -13.33 -13.64
C ILE A 10 -6.93 -12.06 -13.57
N LEU A 11 -6.13 -11.92 -12.51
CA LEU A 11 -5.10 -10.90 -12.39
C LEU A 11 -3.74 -11.54 -12.70
N VAL A 12 -3.00 -10.97 -13.65
CA VAL A 12 -1.66 -11.41 -14.02
C VAL A 12 -0.69 -10.27 -13.77
N THR A 13 0.42 -10.54 -13.09
CA THR A 13 1.53 -9.60 -12.91
C THR A 13 2.85 -10.23 -13.30
N ALA A 14 3.77 -9.40 -13.81
CA ALA A 14 5.15 -9.82 -14.11
C ALA A 14 5.93 -10.15 -12.82
N GLU A 15 5.55 -9.53 -11.70
CA GLU A 15 6.18 -9.72 -10.40
C GLU A 15 6.02 -11.15 -9.88
N ASP A 16 7.05 -11.65 -9.19
CA ASP A 16 7.02 -12.97 -8.53
C ASP A 16 6.26 -12.97 -7.21
N GLN A 17 6.08 -11.80 -6.60
CA GLN A 17 5.34 -11.62 -5.36
C GLN A 17 4.41 -10.42 -5.49
N ILE A 18 3.23 -10.51 -4.87
CA ILE A 18 2.33 -9.36 -4.75
C ILE A 18 2.62 -8.65 -3.43
N PRO A 19 2.66 -7.31 -3.42
CA PRO A 19 2.78 -6.53 -2.20
C PRO A 19 1.70 -6.94 -1.18
N LEU A 20 2.13 -7.45 -0.02
CA LEU A 20 1.23 -7.81 1.08
C LEU A 20 1.31 -6.73 2.17
N VAL A 21 0.16 -6.22 2.60
CA VAL A 21 0.06 -5.23 3.68
C VAL A 21 -0.79 -5.81 4.80
N GLU A 22 -0.18 -6.08 5.94
CA GLU A 22 -0.91 -6.39 7.17
C GLU A 22 -1.42 -5.11 7.82
N ILE A 23 -2.70 -5.10 8.20
CA ILE A 23 -3.35 -3.95 8.85
C ILE A 23 -3.72 -4.38 10.27
N GLN A 24 -2.95 -3.92 11.26
CA GLN A 24 -3.08 -4.33 12.66
C GLN A 24 -4.24 -3.63 13.39
N CYS A 25 -4.63 -2.42 12.99
CA CYS A 25 -5.69 -1.67 13.67
C CYS A 25 -6.40 -0.69 12.70
N CYS A 26 -7.70 -0.90 12.47
CA CYS A 26 -8.51 -0.06 11.57
C CYS A 26 -9.36 0.93 12.38
N SER A 27 -8.76 2.00 12.91
CA SER A 27 -9.58 3.17 13.33
C SER A 27 -9.93 4.09 12.15
N THR A 28 -9.39 3.83 10.95
CA THR A 28 -9.77 4.48 9.68
C THR A 28 -10.30 3.46 8.67
N SER A 29 -11.15 3.93 7.75
CA SER A 29 -11.75 3.10 6.70
C SER A 29 -10.70 2.72 5.64
N ILE A 30 -10.57 1.43 5.35
CA ILE A 30 -9.70 0.89 4.29
C ILE A 30 -9.94 1.54 2.93
N THR A 31 -11.18 1.97 2.66
CA THR A 31 -11.55 2.67 1.43
C THR A 31 -10.80 3.99 1.26
N GLN A 32 -10.54 4.72 2.35
CA GLN A 32 -9.81 5.99 2.29
C GLN A 32 -8.33 5.76 1.95
N ASP A 33 -7.73 4.71 2.49
CA ASP A 33 -6.36 4.33 2.17
C ASP A 33 -6.24 3.86 0.72
N PHE A 34 -7.22 3.10 0.21
CA PHE A 34 -7.28 2.70 -1.19
C PHE A 34 -7.42 3.89 -2.14
N LEU A 35 -8.31 4.84 -1.84
CA LEU A 35 -8.47 6.07 -2.65
C LEU A 35 -7.22 6.95 -2.61
N TRP A 36 -6.55 7.03 -1.47
CA TRP A 36 -5.26 7.72 -1.37
C TRP A 36 -4.20 7.04 -2.24
N PHE A 37 -4.12 5.71 -2.19
CA PHE A 37 -3.16 4.93 -2.98
C PHE A 37 -3.44 5.07 -4.49
N ALA A 38 -4.70 5.05 -4.91
CA ALA A 38 -5.10 5.29 -6.30
C ALA A 38 -4.74 6.69 -6.81
N LYS A 39 -4.68 7.70 -5.92
CA LYS A 39 -4.15 9.02 -6.29
C LYS A 39 -2.63 8.99 -6.42
N LEU A 40 -1.95 8.28 -5.51
CA LEU A 40 -0.50 8.12 -5.55
C LEU A 40 -0.02 7.37 -6.80
N SER A 41 -0.79 6.41 -7.32
CA SER A 41 -0.45 5.72 -8.57
C SER A 41 -0.34 6.66 -9.77
N CYS A 42 -1.06 7.78 -9.77
CA CYS A 42 -0.94 8.82 -10.80
C CYS A 42 0.33 9.68 -10.65
N ALA A 43 1.07 9.54 -9.56
CA ALA A 43 2.27 10.30 -9.24
C ALA A 43 3.38 9.38 -8.70
N TRP A 44 3.55 8.20 -9.31
CA TRP A 44 4.45 7.14 -8.81
C TRP A 44 5.91 7.61 -8.60
N GLN A 45 6.37 8.56 -9.41
CA GLN A 45 7.72 9.16 -9.28
C GLN A 45 7.95 9.85 -7.92
N GLN A 46 6.88 10.21 -7.19
CA GLN A 46 6.94 10.81 -5.86
C GLN A 46 7.01 9.78 -4.73
N VAL A 47 6.82 8.49 -5.01
CA VAL A 47 6.82 7.42 -4.00
C VAL A 47 8.11 7.40 -3.18
N PRO A 48 9.33 7.46 -3.77
CA PRO A 48 10.57 7.42 -2.98
C PRO A 48 10.68 8.58 -1.99
N TRP A 49 10.26 9.78 -2.39
CA TRP A 49 10.22 10.94 -1.51
C TRP A 49 9.21 10.77 -0.38
N LEU A 50 8.03 10.25 -0.70
CA LEU A 50 6.96 10.05 0.28
C LEU A 50 7.31 8.97 1.31
N GLN A 51 8.03 7.93 0.90
CA GLN A 51 8.58 6.91 1.80
C GLN A 51 9.53 7.52 2.84
N GLN A 52 10.43 8.41 2.42
CA GLN A 52 11.31 9.12 3.33
C GLN A 52 10.53 10.01 4.30
N ALA A 53 9.56 10.77 3.77
CA ALA A 53 8.71 11.67 4.55
C ALA A 53 7.89 10.94 5.63
N LEU A 54 7.46 9.70 5.35
CA LEU A 54 6.67 8.88 6.28
C LEU A 54 7.50 7.85 7.06
N SER A 55 8.82 7.90 7.02
CA SER A 55 9.70 6.93 7.69
C SER A 55 9.44 6.80 9.21
N SER A 56 9.15 7.91 9.89
CA SER A 56 8.85 7.95 11.34
C SER A 56 7.42 7.53 11.68
N ALA A 57 6.53 7.37 10.70
CA ALA A 57 5.14 7.01 10.93
C ALA A 57 4.96 5.57 11.43
N HIS A 58 6.00 4.74 11.35
CA HIS A 58 5.98 3.39 11.89
C HIS A 58 5.69 3.34 13.39
N SER A 59 6.08 4.34 14.18
CA SER A 59 5.77 4.43 15.62
C SER A 59 4.67 5.44 15.92
N SER A 60 3.92 5.87 14.91
CA SER A 60 2.84 6.86 15.09
C SER A 60 1.67 6.23 15.85
N PRO A 61 1.05 6.96 16.80
CA PRO A 61 -0.24 6.55 17.37
C PRO A 61 -1.40 6.72 16.36
N SER A 62 -1.15 7.37 15.21
CA SER A 62 -2.15 7.51 14.14
C SER A 62 -2.15 6.29 13.24
N SER A 63 -3.23 5.51 13.33
CA SER A 63 -3.48 4.36 12.44
C SER A 63 -3.43 4.75 10.96
N LEU A 64 -3.95 5.93 10.58
CA LEU A 64 -3.91 6.42 9.21
C LEU A 64 -2.48 6.59 8.69
N LEU A 65 -1.60 7.19 9.51
CA LEU A 65 -0.20 7.38 9.11
C LEU A 65 0.53 6.03 9.07
N GLN A 66 0.25 5.14 10.02
CA GLN A 66 0.86 3.83 10.10
C GLN A 66 0.43 2.91 8.94
N ASN A 67 -0.85 2.93 8.57
CA ASN A 67 -1.38 2.19 7.41
C ASN A 67 -0.73 2.66 6.11
N ARG A 68 -0.67 3.98 5.88
CA ARG A 68 -0.03 4.55 4.69
C ARG A 68 1.45 4.22 4.63
N HIS A 69 2.15 4.24 5.76
CA HIS A 69 3.53 3.78 5.86
C HIS A 69 3.67 2.30 5.49
N ASN A 70 2.80 1.42 5.99
CA ASN A 70 2.84 0.00 5.67
C ASN A 70 2.55 -0.28 4.18
N ILE A 71 1.60 0.45 3.58
CA ILE A 71 1.32 0.39 2.13
C ILE A 71 2.58 0.78 1.34
N LEU A 72 3.21 1.90 1.71
CA LEU A 72 4.43 2.36 1.04
C LEU A 72 5.60 1.39 1.20
N ARG A 73 5.69 0.70 2.33
CA ARG A 73 6.72 -0.32 2.56
C ARG A 73 6.51 -1.53 1.64
N ALA A 74 5.26 -2.01 1.52
CA ALA A 74 4.94 -3.18 0.73
C ALA A 74 5.23 -3.00 -0.77
N ILE A 75 5.03 -1.79 -1.31
CA ILE A 75 5.28 -1.52 -2.74
C ILE A 75 6.76 -1.28 -3.10
N SER A 76 7.66 -1.27 -2.10
CA SER A 76 9.11 -1.19 -2.33
C SER A 76 9.84 -2.52 -2.22
N GLN A 77 9.10 -3.60 -2.03
CA GLN A 77 9.62 -4.97 -2.06
C GLN A 77 9.62 -5.49 -3.49
#